data_AF-A0A060ZRX4-F1
#
_entry.id   AF-A0A060ZRX4-F1
#
_cell.length_a   1.000
_cell.length_b   1.000
_cell.length_c   1.000
_cell.angle_alpha   90.00
_cell.angle_beta   90.00
_cell.angle_gamma   90.00
#
_symmetry.space_group_name_H-M   'P 1'
#
loop_
_entity.id
_entity.type
_entity.pdbx_description
1 polymer ?
#
loop_
_entity_poly.entity_id
_entity_poly.type
_entity_poly.pdbx_seq_one_letter_code
_entity_poly.pdbx_strand_id
1 'polypeptide(L)'
;MSTFETEWAQMKREASGDTGMSLASADDKPGWARGGSDGVKSSKKAWTTAGRSVGKLRGDIKIALTKLEEEQTGLGAGSKSGGGIESAAAQRELCSSWKRYLKGVSGKCGAIQGRLERAGDSQYKNDEATKCAFDGLDVLYKDTKPVGGESRGR
;
A
#
# COMPACT_ATOMS: atom_id res chain seq x y z
N MET A 1 24.05 5.06 26.51
CA MET A 1 23.05 5.79 25.71
C MET A 1 23.28 5.41 24.26
N SER A 2 22.35 4.67 23.65
CA SER A 2 22.34 4.47 22.19
C SER A 2 22.22 5.83 21.52
N THR A 3 23.02 6.07 20.47
CA THR A 3 22.89 7.29 19.68
C THR A 3 21.77 7.11 18.68
N PHE A 4 21.19 8.22 18.23
CA PHE A 4 20.16 8.21 17.19
C PHE A 4 20.54 7.36 15.96
N GLU A 5 21.82 7.40 15.57
CA GLU A 5 22.33 6.60 14.45
C GLU A 5 22.28 5.09 14.72
N THR A 6 22.46 4.67 15.98
CA THR A 6 22.37 3.25 16.34
C THR A 6 20.92 2.76 16.26
N GLU A 7 19.97 3.57 16.74
CA GLU A 7 18.54 3.25 16.70
C GLU A 7 17.98 3.30 15.28
N TRP A 8 18.43 4.27 14.47
CA TRP A 8 18.07 4.37 13.07
C TRP A 8 18.61 3.20 12.23
N ALA A 9 19.86 2.78 12.50
CA ALA A 9 20.45 1.62 11.84
C ALA A 9 19.74 0.31 12.23
N GLN A 10 19.28 0.20 13.47
CA GLN A 10 18.51 -0.95 13.94
C GLN A 10 17.14 -0.99 13.28
N MET A 11 16.41 0.13 13.25
CA MET A 11 15.09 0.22 12.62
C MET A 11 15.11 -0.12 11.13
N LYS A 12 16.17 0.29 10.40
CA LYS A 12 16.37 -0.09 8.99
C LYS A 12 16.63 -1.59 8.82
N ARG A 13 17.37 -2.20 9.75
CA ARG A 13 17.64 -3.65 9.75
C ARG A 13 16.38 -4.45 10.04
N GLU A 14 15.58 -4.02 11.01
CA GLU A 14 14.30 -4.63 11.34
C GLU A 14 13.29 -4.49 10.19
N ALA A 15 13.24 -3.33 9.54
CA ALA A 15 12.42 -3.12 8.34
C ALA A 15 12.87 -3.96 7.14
N SER A 16 14.18 -4.22 7.01
CA SER A 16 14.74 -5.07 5.95
C SER A 16 14.66 -6.57 6.27
N GLY A 17 14.48 -6.92 7.54
CA GLY A 17 14.65 -8.28 8.06
C GLY A 17 13.44 -9.21 7.93
N ASP A 18 12.24 -8.69 7.64
CA ASP A 18 11.01 -9.51 7.58
C ASP A 18 10.08 -9.18 6.40
N THR A 19 10.54 -8.33 5.46
CA THR A 19 9.85 -8.11 4.18
C THR A 19 10.83 -8.33 3.03
N GLY A 20 11.42 -9.52 2.98
CA GLY A 20 12.07 -10.01 1.77
C GLY A 20 11.04 -10.14 0.65
N MET A 21 10.88 -9.10 -0.18
CA MET A 21 10.25 -9.26 -1.49
C MET A 21 11.18 -10.13 -2.35
N SER A 22 10.99 -11.44 -2.27
CA SER A 22 11.64 -12.38 -3.18
C SER A 22 11.10 -12.12 -4.59
N LEU A 23 11.91 -11.48 -5.44
CA LEU A 23 11.64 -11.36 -6.86
C LEU A 23 11.89 -12.74 -7.48
N ALA A 24 10.84 -13.37 -7.99
CA ALA A 24 10.79 -14.77 -8.46
C ALA A 24 11.60 -15.08 -9.74
N SER A 25 12.67 -14.32 -10.02
CA SER A 25 13.50 -14.48 -11.21
C SER A 25 14.99 -14.65 -10.89
N ALA A 26 15.36 -14.82 -9.62
CA ALA A 26 16.74 -15.03 -9.19
C ALA A 26 17.12 -16.52 -9.05
N ASP A 27 16.47 -17.41 -9.79
CA ASP A 27 16.88 -18.81 -9.89
C ASP A 27 17.37 -19.11 -11.32
N ASP A 28 18.68 -19.42 -11.43
CA ASP A 28 19.43 -19.68 -12.66
C ASP A 28 19.09 -21.02 -13.34
N LYS A 29 17.80 -21.34 -13.57
CA LYS A 29 17.41 -22.52 -14.37
C LYS A 29 16.27 -22.22 -15.34
N PRO A 30 16.35 -22.71 -16.60
CA PRO A 30 15.32 -22.47 -17.61
C PRO A 30 13.97 -23.09 -17.18
N GLY A 31 13.02 -22.22 -16.87
CA GLY A 31 11.75 -22.51 -16.19
C GLY A 31 10.62 -23.05 -17.07
N TRP A 32 10.89 -23.99 -17.98
CA TRP A 32 9.84 -24.66 -18.76
C TRP A 32 9.47 -26.06 -18.20
N ALA A 33 10.29 -26.63 -17.30
CA ALA A 33 10.12 -28.01 -16.82
C ALA A 33 9.47 -28.15 -15.42
N ARG A 34 9.13 -27.04 -14.76
CA ARG A 34 8.47 -27.08 -13.45
C ARG A 34 7.24 -26.19 -13.52
N GLY A 35 6.08 -26.81 -13.69
CA GLY A 35 4.78 -26.17 -13.51
C GLY A 35 4.67 -25.64 -12.08
N GLY A 36 5.19 -24.43 -11.86
CA GLY A 36 5.02 -23.66 -10.65
C GLY A 36 3.67 -22.97 -10.72
N SER A 37 2.65 -23.61 -10.14
CA SER A 37 1.31 -23.03 -9.91
C SER A 37 1.31 -21.85 -8.91
N ASP A 38 2.47 -21.30 -8.55
CA ASP A 38 2.61 -20.16 -7.63
C ASP A 38 3.11 -18.91 -8.35
N GLY A 39 2.61 -18.68 -9.57
CA GLY A 39 2.54 -17.32 -10.10
C GLY A 39 1.77 -16.43 -9.12
N VAL A 40 2.10 -15.13 -9.08
CA VAL A 40 1.42 -14.14 -8.22
C VAL A 40 -0.08 -14.23 -8.45
N LYS A 41 -0.80 -14.87 -7.54
CA LYS A 41 -2.26 -14.99 -7.62
C LYS A 41 -2.83 -13.58 -7.47
N SER A 42 -3.50 -13.13 -8.53
CA SER A 42 -4.32 -11.93 -8.46
C SER A 42 -5.28 -12.05 -7.28
N SER A 43 -5.20 -11.09 -6.36
CA SER A 43 -6.06 -11.05 -5.19
C SER A 43 -6.69 -9.68 -5.08
N LYS A 44 -7.91 -9.56 -5.62
CA LYS A 44 -8.76 -8.37 -5.43
C LYS A 44 -8.84 -8.00 -3.94
N LYS A 45 -8.99 -9.01 -3.08
CA LYS A 45 -9.04 -8.83 -1.62
C LYS A 45 -7.79 -8.15 -1.08
N ALA A 46 -6.59 -8.52 -1.55
CA ALA A 46 -5.35 -7.89 -1.11
C ALA A 46 -5.31 -6.40 -1.49
N TRP A 47 -5.63 -6.06 -2.74
CA TRP A 47 -5.69 -4.68 -3.22
C TRP A 47 -6.73 -3.84 -2.47
N THR A 48 -7.94 -4.36 -2.29
CA THR A 48 -9.00 -3.66 -1.53
C THR A 48 -8.61 -3.48 -0.06
N THR A 49 -7.96 -4.47 0.54
CA THR A 49 -7.50 -4.39 1.95
C THR A 49 -6.41 -3.35 2.11
N ALA A 50 -5.43 -3.31 1.21
CA ALA A 50 -4.39 -2.29 1.20
C ALA A 50 -4.97 -0.88 0.95
N GLY A 51 -5.93 -0.75 0.02
CA GLY A 51 -6.65 0.51 -0.19
C GLY A 51 -7.35 0.99 1.08
N ARG A 52 -8.05 0.08 1.78
CA ARG A 52 -8.74 0.38 3.04
C ARG A 52 -7.78 0.79 4.15
N SER A 53 -6.64 0.12 4.31
CA SER A 53 -5.67 0.45 5.37
C SER A 53 -5.04 1.83 5.14
N VAL A 54 -4.67 2.15 3.91
CA VAL A 54 -4.18 3.49 3.53
C VAL A 54 -5.27 4.55 3.71
N GLY A 55 -6.51 4.22 3.38
CA GLY A 55 -7.67 5.09 3.65
C GLY A 55 -7.89 5.36 5.14
N LYS A 56 -7.70 4.34 6.00
CA LYS A 56 -7.75 4.51 7.46
C LYS A 56 -6.65 5.46 7.94
N LEU A 57 -5.40 5.26 7.50
CA LEU A 57 -4.29 6.15 7.84
C LEU A 57 -4.57 7.60 7.43
N ARG A 58 -5.13 7.81 6.24
CA ARG A 58 -5.58 9.13 5.78
C ARG A 58 -6.60 9.75 6.74
N GLY A 59 -7.56 8.96 7.23
CA GLY A 59 -8.55 9.37 8.22
C GLY A 59 -7.91 9.75 9.55
N ASP A 60 -7.02 8.91 10.07
CA ASP A 60 -6.30 9.15 11.32
C ASP A 60 -5.47 10.45 11.24
N ILE A 61 -4.84 10.73 10.09
CA ILE A 61 -4.12 12.00 9.84
C ILE A 61 -5.06 13.21 9.88
N LYS A 62 -6.27 13.10 9.32
CA LYS A 62 -7.25 14.20 9.36
C LYS A 62 -7.70 14.49 10.79
N ILE A 63 -7.94 13.45 11.58
CA ILE A 63 -8.30 13.58 13.00
C ILE A 63 -7.16 14.28 13.76
N ALA A 64 -5.91 13.87 13.53
CA ALA A 64 -4.75 14.50 14.14
C ALA A 64 -4.61 15.98 13.74
N LEU A 65 -4.87 16.33 12.48
CA LEU A 65 -4.90 17.71 12.00
C LEU A 65 -5.96 18.55 12.70
N THR A 66 -7.19 18.03 12.84
CA THR A 66 -8.27 18.72 13.55
C THR A 66 -7.89 18.98 15.01
N LYS A 67 -7.36 17.97 15.72
CA LYS A 67 -6.90 18.13 17.10
C LYS A 67 -5.78 19.16 17.23
N LEU A 68 -4.81 19.13 16.31
CA LEU A 68 -3.73 20.12 16.28
C LEU A 68 -4.25 21.54 16.01
N GLU A 69 -5.33 21.70 15.24
CA GLU A 69 -5.99 22.99 15.04
C GLU A 69 -6.70 23.46 16.32
N GLU A 70 -7.48 22.59 16.95
CA GLU A 70 -8.21 22.86 18.19
C GLU A 70 -7.28 23.27 19.34
N GLU A 71 -6.20 22.52 19.57
CA GLU A 71 -5.23 22.77 20.63
C GLU A 71 -4.43 24.06 20.41
N GLN A 72 -4.24 24.49 19.15
CA GLN A 72 -3.54 25.72 18.84
C GLN A 72 -4.38 26.99 19.06
N THR A 73 -5.72 26.87 19.01
CA THR A 73 -6.64 28.01 19.18
C THR A 73 -6.52 28.69 20.56
N GLY A 74 -6.04 27.97 21.58
CA GLY A 74 -5.82 28.50 22.93
C GLY A 74 -4.46 29.20 23.14
N LEU A 75 -3.51 29.06 22.22
CA LEU A 75 -2.13 29.56 22.37
C LEU A 75 -1.93 30.98 21.81
N GLY A 76 -2.97 31.79 21.83
CA GLY A 76 -2.90 33.23 21.52
C GLY A 76 -3.46 33.60 20.14
N ALA A 77 -4.78 33.51 20.01
CA ALA A 77 -5.53 34.29 19.02
C ALA A 77 -5.84 35.72 19.51
N GLY A 78 -5.37 36.14 20.69
CA GLY A 78 -5.74 37.43 21.25
C GLY A 78 -4.81 37.95 22.34
N SER A 79 -3.72 38.58 21.92
CA SER A 79 -3.46 39.91 22.45
C SER A 79 -3.04 40.79 21.28
N LYS A 80 -3.92 41.74 20.93
CA LYS A 80 -3.60 42.83 20.00
C LYS A 80 -2.51 43.77 20.56
N SER A 81 -1.96 43.48 21.75
CA SER A 81 -0.82 44.14 22.36
C SER A 81 0.30 43.17 22.80
N GLY A 82 0.28 41.91 22.38
CA GLY A 82 1.12 40.84 22.96
C GLY A 82 2.00 40.13 21.94
N GLY A 83 2.79 40.89 21.17
CA GLY A 83 4.08 40.38 20.73
C GLY A 83 5.00 40.39 21.94
N GLY A 84 5.38 39.23 22.49
CA GLY A 84 6.20 39.25 23.71
C GLY A 84 6.99 38.00 24.04
N ILE A 85 6.69 36.82 23.48
CA ILE A 85 7.45 35.60 23.77
C ILE A 85 7.77 34.88 22.47
N GLU A 86 9.05 34.84 22.12
CA GLU A 86 9.58 34.19 20.91
C GLU A 86 9.13 32.73 20.80
N SER A 87 9.02 32.01 21.92
CA SER A 87 8.54 30.64 21.99
C SER A 87 7.13 30.45 21.40
N ALA A 88 6.24 31.43 21.59
CA ALA A 88 4.89 31.36 21.04
C ALA A 88 4.87 31.57 19.52
N ALA A 89 5.78 32.42 19.00
CA ALA A 89 5.97 32.58 17.56
C ALA A 89 6.54 31.30 16.93
N ALA A 90 7.59 30.74 17.54
CA ALA A 90 8.20 29.48 17.10
C ALA A 90 7.19 28.31 17.10
N GLN A 91 6.34 28.22 18.12
CA GLN A 91 5.29 27.19 18.18
C GLN A 91 4.25 27.34 17.06
N ARG A 92 3.85 28.56 16.70
CA ARG A 92 2.94 28.81 15.57
C ARG A 92 3.56 28.39 14.24
N GLU A 93 4.83 28.71 14.02
CA GLU A 93 5.57 28.31 12.81
C GLU A 93 5.70 26.79 12.71
N LEU A 94 6.06 26.13 13.81
CA LEU A 94 6.12 24.67 13.89
C LEU A 94 4.76 24.05 13.55
N CYS A 95 3.69 24.52 14.20
CA CYS A 95 2.33 24.06 13.97
C CYS A 95 1.92 24.22 12.50
N SER A 96 2.22 25.36 11.88
CA SER A 96 1.99 25.61 10.45
C SER A 96 2.74 24.64 9.55
N SER A 97 4.03 24.38 9.85
CA SER A 97 4.86 23.44 9.09
C SER A 97 4.32 22.01 9.17
N TRP A 98 3.94 21.56 10.36
CA TRP A 98 3.33 20.25 10.58
C TRP A 98 2.00 20.10 9.87
N LYS A 99 1.13 21.12 9.91
CA LYS A 99 -0.13 21.12 9.16
C LYS A 99 0.10 20.94 7.67
N ARG A 100 1.05 21.68 7.09
CA ARG A 100 1.41 21.55 5.68
C ARG A 100 1.92 20.15 5.34
N TYR A 101 2.81 19.60 6.16
CA TYR A 101 3.35 18.25 5.95
C TYR A 101 2.26 17.18 6.02
N LEU A 102 1.44 17.17 7.08
CA LEU A 102 0.38 16.19 7.28
C LEU A 102 -0.71 16.29 6.21
N LYS A 103 -1.05 17.50 5.73
CA LYS A 103 -1.93 17.68 4.56
C LYS A 103 -1.34 17.02 3.31
N GLY A 104 -0.04 17.19 3.08
CA GLY A 104 0.69 16.53 2.00
C GLY A 104 0.66 15.00 2.10
N VAL A 105 0.92 14.44 3.28
CA VAL A 105 0.87 12.98 3.51
C VAL A 105 -0.55 12.45 3.33
N SER A 106 -1.57 13.15 3.88
CA SER A 106 -2.98 12.78 3.69
C SER A 106 -3.37 12.74 2.21
N GLY A 107 -2.89 13.70 1.41
CA GLY A 107 -3.06 13.72 -0.04
C GLY A 107 -2.41 12.52 -0.73
N LYS A 108 -1.16 12.19 -0.37
CA LYS A 108 -0.46 11.00 -0.88
C LYS A 108 -1.19 9.70 -0.54
N CYS A 109 -1.66 9.55 0.69
CA CYS A 109 -2.47 8.40 1.09
C CYS A 109 -3.74 8.30 0.22
N GLY A 110 -4.43 9.42 -0.04
CA GLY A 110 -5.59 9.43 -0.93
C GLY A 110 -5.26 8.98 -2.36
N ALA A 111 -4.14 9.44 -2.91
CA ALA A 111 -3.69 9.03 -4.24
C ALA A 111 -3.31 7.54 -4.29
N ILE A 112 -2.64 7.02 -3.26
CA ILE A 112 -2.27 5.61 -3.16
C ILE A 112 -3.52 4.74 -3.02
N GLN A 113 -4.44 5.09 -2.11
CA GLN A 113 -5.72 4.39 -1.95
C GLN A 113 -6.45 4.25 -3.30
N GLY A 114 -6.64 5.36 -4.02
CA GLY A 114 -7.34 5.34 -5.31
C GLY A 114 -6.58 4.64 -6.45
N ARG A 115 -5.27 4.40 -6.31
CA ARG A 115 -4.51 3.55 -7.23
C ARG A 115 -4.67 2.07 -6.89
N LEU A 116 -4.62 1.72 -5.59
CA LEU A 116 -4.80 0.34 -5.12
C LEU A 116 -6.20 -0.19 -5.46
N GLU A 117 -7.24 0.61 -5.25
CA GLU A 117 -8.62 0.24 -5.60
C GLU A 117 -8.75 -0.04 -7.12
N ARG A 118 -8.18 0.83 -7.95
CA ARG A 118 -8.23 0.71 -9.42
C ARG A 118 -7.44 -0.47 -9.95
N ALA A 119 -6.27 -0.74 -9.36
CA ALA A 119 -5.46 -1.91 -9.69
C ALA A 119 -6.23 -3.21 -9.38
N GLY A 120 -6.83 -3.30 -8.19
CA GLY A 120 -7.65 -4.44 -7.81
C GLY A 120 -8.86 -4.67 -8.73
N ASP A 121 -9.55 -3.60 -9.10
CA ASP A 121 -10.70 -3.70 -10.03
C ASP A 121 -10.30 -4.10 -11.44
N SER A 122 -9.21 -3.53 -11.96
CA SER A 122 -8.72 -3.83 -13.32
C SER A 122 -8.23 -5.28 -13.41
N GLN A 123 -7.47 -5.72 -12.41
CA GLN A 123 -6.96 -7.09 -12.36
C GLN A 123 -8.12 -8.10 -12.27
N TYR A 124 -9.09 -7.84 -11.40
CA TYR A 124 -10.27 -8.70 -11.26
C TYR A 124 -11.08 -8.84 -12.55
N LYS A 125 -11.31 -7.73 -13.27
CA LYS A 125 -12.03 -7.76 -14.55
C LYS A 125 -11.29 -8.56 -15.61
N ASN A 126 -9.96 -8.45 -15.65
CA ASN A 126 -9.14 -9.21 -16.59
C ASN A 126 -9.17 -10.72 -16.28
N ASP A 127 -9.09 -11.09 -15.00
CA ASP A 127 -9.16 -12.49 -14.59
C ASP A 127 -10.51 -13.13 -14.93
N GLU A 128 -11.61 -12.42 -14.65
CA GLU A 128 -12.96 -12.86 -15.00
C GLU A 128 -13.14 -12.99 -16.52
N ALA A 129 -12.68 -12.01 -17.30
CA ALA A 129 -12.77 -12.08 -18.76
C ALA A 129 -11.95 -13.26 -19.32
N THR A 130 -10.77 -13.51 -18.77
CA THR A 130 -9.92 -14.64 -19.14
C THR A 130 -10.61 -15.96 -18.82
N LYS A 131 -11.17 -16.09 -17.60
CA LYS A 131 -11.92 -17.27 -17.19
C LYS A 131 -13.12 -17.51 -18.11
N CYS A 132 -13.94 -16.49 -18.39
CA CYS A 132 -15.08 -16.61 -19.30
C CYS A 132 -14.67 -17.07 -20.72
N ALA A 133 -13.52 -16.60 -21.23
CA ALA A 133 -13.02 -17.03 -22.53
C ALA A 133 -12.65 -18.53 -22.53
N PHE A 134 -11.98 -19.01 -21.46
CA PHE A 134 -11.64 -20.43 -21.32
C PHE A 134 -12.87 -21.31 -21.07
N ASP A 135 -13.80 -20.87 -20.21
CA ASP A 135 -15.07 -21.57 -19.96
C ASP A 135 -15.88 -21.68 -21.27
N GLY A 136 -15.85 -20.65 -22.12
CA GLY A 136 -16.46 -20.68 -23.45
C GLY A 136 -15.82 -21.70 -24.39
N LEU A 137 -14.49 -21.80 -24.39
CA LEU A 137 -13.77 -22.83 -25.17
C LEU A 137 -14.08 -24.24 -24.66
N ASP A 138 -14.11 -24.44 -23.34
CA ASP A 138 -14.45 -25.73 -22.74
C ASP A 138 -15.85 -26.20 -23.17
N VAL A 139 -16.83 -25.28 -23.21
CA VAL A 139 -18.17 -25.56 -23.72
C VAL A 139 -18.17 -25.91 -25.21
N LEU A 140 -17.40 -25.18 -26.03
CA LEU A 140 -17.34 -25.40 -27.48
C LEU A 140 -16.70 -26.72 -27.88
N TYR A 141 -15.73 -27.20 -27.09
CA TYR A 141 -14.95 -28.41 -27.40
C TYR A 141 -15.26 -29.60 -26.50
N LYS A 142 -16.44 -29.64 -25.85
CA LYS A 142 -16.87 -30.77 -24.99
C LYS A 142 -16.88 -32.12 -25.69
N ASP A 143 -17.09 -32.11 -26.99
CA ASP A 143 -17.14 -33.30 -27.86
C ASP A 143 -15.75 -33.76 -28.33
N THR A 144 -14.73 -32.93 -28.12
CA THR A 144 -13.36 -33.21 -28.54
C THR A 144 -12.67 -34.02 -27.45
N LYS A 145 -12.34 -35.29 -27.74
CA LYS A 145 -11.60 -36.12 -26.80
C LYS A 145 -10.23 -35.48 -26.50
N PRO A 146 -9.79 -35.43 -25.24
CA PRO A 146 -8.45 -34.94 -24.91
C PRO A 146 -7.40 -35.86 -25.56
N VAL A 147 -6.59 -35.31 -26.47
CA VAL A 147 -5.60 -36.04 -27.29
C VAL A 147 -4.16 -35.97 -26.73
N GLY A 148 -3.98 -35.66 -25.45
CA GLY A 148 -2.67 -35.62 -24.80
C GLY A 148 -2.74 -36.01 -23.33
N GLY A 149 -1.83 -36.88 -22.89
CA GLY A 149 -1.78 -37.38 -21.51
C GLY A 149 -2.08 -38.88 -21.35
N GLU A 150 -1.93 -39.69 -22.40
CA GLU A 150 -1.83 -41.14 -22.18
C GLU A 150 -0.49 -41.43 -21.48
N SER A 151 -0.58 -41.55 -20.16
CA SER A 151 0.41 -42.21 -19.32
C SER A 151 0.67 -43.59 -19.92
N ARG A 152 1.68 -43.70 -20.79
CA ARG A 152 2.29 -44.99 -21.06
C ARG A 152 2.85 -45.47 -19.73
N GLY A 153 2.06 -46.32 -19.08
CA GLY A 153 2.40 -46.97 -17.82
C GLY A 153 3.81 -47.51 -17.89
N ARG A 154 4.54 -47.31 -16.80
CA ARG A 154 5.75 -48.05 -16.51
C ARG A 154 5.38 -49.19 -15.58
#